data_AF-A0A976IHV9-F1
#
_entry.id   AF-A0A976IHV9-F1
#
_cell.length_a   1.000
_cell.length_b   1.000
_cell.length_c   1.000
_cell.angle_alpha   90.00
_cell.angle_beta   90.00
_cell.angle_gamma   90.00
#
_symmetry.space_group_name_H-M   'P 1'
#
loop_
_entity.id
_entity.type
_entity.pdbx_description
1 polymer ?
#
loop_
_entity_poly.entity_id
_entity_poly.type
_entity_poly.pdbx_seq_one_letter_code
_entity_poly.pdbx_strand_id
1 'polypeptide(L)'
;MLFALFRSMAFECASEFVGTFVMVFLGTASIATATFTDANSYTMAVGTVAAGWGFAAMLATFLASPGSGAHLNPAVTLAIAMSPYTKNAFPKRKLPVYILSQFLGATLAGFAVYLMFGSGIKRYENRLHLIRGTPQSSLSASAFGCSYPHPQLVNEQGNNVTSWTKSDVSAAGAFVLEAMGTLILVLTHLVVRHPIQPAGDVAFTSSAARVQESNKSAIVSRLPSTLLAPFYIGVALAALTLVMTPFTQACLNPARDLGPRIVAAIAGWGSVALPGERREACWVYLFGPLLGAFAGSMLHDVLIYPALQTRDQAAAAWMRHQQMEGEAILEQLEKSQSVLSATTGGCFGSLTTQGLNHSDYRESSTLHNFRMSSSIHLHPFPA
;
A
#
# COMPACT_ATOMS: atom_id res chain seq x y z
N MET A 1 -11.25 30.82 7.97
CA MET A 1 -10.79 29.61 8.69
C MET A 1 -11.77 28.44 8.57
N LEU A 2 -13.06 28.60 8.92
CA LEU A 2 -14.09 27.57 8.75
C LEU A 2 -14.20 27.05 7.30
N PHE A 3 -14.26 27.95 6.31
CA PHE A 3 -14.37 27.61 4.89
C PHE A 3 -13.16 26.81 4.34
N ALA A 4 -11.96 27.05 4.87
CA ALA A 4 -10.76 26.29 4.51
C ALA A 4 -10.76 24.88 5.12
N LEU A 5 -11.26 24.73 6.36
CA LEU A 5 -11.46 23.44 7.03
C LEU A 5 -12.55 22.59 6.36
N PHE A 6 -13.63 23.22 5.88
CA PHE A 6 -14.65 22.54 5.08
C PHE A 6 -14.10 22.08 3.73
N ARG A 7 -13.26 22.90 3.08
CA ARG A 7 -12.64 22.55 1.81
C ARG A 7 -11.65 21.38 1.94
N SER A 8 -10.90 21.31 3.05
CA SER A 8 -9.99 20.17 3.30
C SER A 8 -10.75 18.88 3.58
N MET A 9 -11.81 18.91 4.41
CA MET A 9 -12.61 17.71 4.71
C MET A 9 -13.36 17.19 3.48
N ALA A 10 -13.95 18.08 2.68
CA ALA A 10 -14.64 17.71 1.46
C ALA A 10 -13.68 17.06 0.46
N PHE A 11 -12.44 17.57 0.36
CA PHE A 11 -11.42 16.98 -0.48
C PHE A 11 -10.98 15.60 0.02
N GLU A 12 -10.76 15.42 1.33
CA GLU A 12 -10.48 14.12 1.95
C GLU A 12 -11.60 13.10 1.65
N CYS A 13 -12.87 13.48 1.87
CA CYS A 13 -14.02 12.62 1.60
C CYS A 13 -14.14 12.28 0.11
N ALA A 14 -13.91 13.24 -0.79
CA ALA A 14 -13.90 13.01 -2.23
C ALA A 14 -12.77 12.05 -2.64
N SER A 15 -11.58 12.17 -2.04
CA SER A 15 -10.47 11.25 -2.28
C SER A 15 -10.77 9.83 -1.78
N GLU A 16 -11.37 9.67 -0.60
CA GLU A 16 -11.83 8.36 -0.12
C GLU A 16 -12.90 7.75 -1.03
N PHE A 17 -13.88 8.56 -1.45
CA PHE A 17 -14.92 8.14 -2.38
C PHE A 17 -14.33 7.67 -3.72
N VAL A 18 -13.49 8.50 -4.36
CA VAL A 18 -12.88 8.20 -5.66
C VAL A 18 -11.93 7.00 -5.56
N GLY A 19 -11.09 6.96 -4.52
CA GLY A 19 -10.16 5.85 -4.31
C GLY A 19 -10.89 4.53 -4.09
N THR A 20 -11.90 4.50 -3.20
CA THR A 20 -12.67 3.27 -2.98
C THR A 20 -13.47 2.89 -4.22
N PHE A 21 -14.03 3.86 -4.96
CA PHE A 21 -14.68 3.60 -6.24
C PHE A 21 -13.72 2.91 -7.22
N VAL A 22 -12.53 3.48 -7.46
CA VAL A 22 -11.54 2.92 -8.41
C VAL A 22 -11.12 1.51 -7.98
N MET A 23 -10.79 1.33 -6.70
CA MET A 23 -10.36 0.03 -6.18
C MET A 23 -11.44 -1.04 -6.35
N VAL A 24 -12.67 -0.74 -5.92
CA VAL A 24 -13.78 -1.69 -5.97
C VAL A 24 -14.22 -1.92 -7.41
N PHE A 25 -14.26 -0.89 -8.26
CA PHE A 25 -14.65 -1.02 -9.66
C PHE A 25 -13.71 -1.96 -10.42
N LEU A 26 -12.40 -1.69 -10.37
CA LEU A 26 -11.41 -2.52 -11.08
C LEU A 26 -11.31 -3.93 -10.49
N GLY A 27 -11.33 -4.05 -9.16
CA GLY A 27 -11.32 -5.34 -8.48
C GLY A 27 -12.53 -6.20 -8.82
N THR A 28 -13.75 -5.68 -8.65
CA THR A 28 -14.99 -6.41 -9.00
C THR A 28 -15.14 -6.64 -10.50
N ALA A 29 -14.70 -5.71 -11.36
CA ALA A 29 -14.64 -5.91 -12.80
C ALA A 29 -13.71 -7.06 -13.20
N SER A 30 -12.58 -7.25 -12.50
CA SER A 30 -11.70 -8.41 -12.75
C SER A 30 -12.38 -9.74 -12.44
N ILE A 31 -13.20 -9.79 -11.38
CA ILE A 31 -14.02 -10.98 -11.03
C ILE A 31 -15.09 -11.20 -12.10
N ALA A 32 -15.77 -10.14 -12.53
CA ALA A 32 -16.78 -10.19 -13.57
C ALA A 32 -16.21 -10.66 -14.93
N THR A 33 -15.02 -10.18 -15.31
CA THR A 33 -14.27 -10.67 -16.47
C THR A 33 -13.98 -12.16 -16.33
N ALA A 34 -13.34 -12.57 -15.22
CA ALA A 34 -13.01 -13.97 -14.98
C ALA A 34 -14.23 -14.91 -14.95
N THR A 35 -15.42 -14.39 -14.62
CA THR A 35 -16.65 -15.17 -14.52
C THR A 35 -17.48 -15.17 -15.81
N PHE A 36 -17.59 -14.04 -16.51
CA PHE A 36 -18.60 -13.83 -17.56
C PHE A 36 -18.05 -13.76 -18.99
N THR A 37 -16.73 -13.58 -19.18
CA THR A 37 -16.17 -13.35 -20.54
C THR A 37 -15.56 -14.59 -21.19
N ASP A 38 -14.83 -15.44 -20.47
CA ASP A 38 -14.45 -16.77 -20.95
C ASP A 38 -13.82 -17.60 -19.81
N ALA A 39 -14.22 -18.87 -19.65
CA ALA A 39 -13.82 -19.72 -18.54
C ALA A 39 -12.65 -20.64 -18.93
N ASN A 40 -11.44 -20.07 -19.00
CA ASN A 40 -10.25 -20.89 -18.79
C ASN A 40 -10.21 -21.34 -17.31
N SER A 41 -9.52 -22.45 -17.02
CA SER A 41 -9.44 -23.14 -15.72
C SER A 41 -9.50 -22.22 -14.50
N TYR A 42 -10.17 -22.64 -13.42
CA TYR A 42 -10.32 -21.89 -12.15
C TYR A 42 -9.00 -21.23 -11.68
N THR A 43 -7.86 -21.92 -11.83
CA THR A 43 -6.53 -21.38 -11.51
C THR A 43 -6.17 -20.09 -12.26
N MET A 44 -6.52 -19.98 -13.54
CA MET A 44 -6.29 -18.77 -14.34
C MET A 44 -7.21 -17.62 -13.92
N ALA A 45 -8.45 -17.94 -13.51
CA ALA A 45 -9.38 -16.97 -12.94
C ALA A 45 -8.81 -16.37 -11.64
N VAL A 46 -8.30 -17.20 -10.72
CA VAL A 46 -7.69 -16.74 -9.47
C VAL A 46 -6.51 -15.81 -9.74
N GLY A 47 -5.62 -16.15 -10.70
CA GLY A 47 -4.50 -15.28 -11.08
C GLY A 47 -4.96 -13.94 -11.66
N THR A 48 -5.98 -13.94 -12.51
CA THR A 48 -6.57 -12.72 -13.10
C THR A 48 -7.16 -11.81 -12.03
N VAL A 49 -7.91 -12.39 -11.10
CA VAL A 49 -8.54 -11.65 -9.98
C VAL A 49 -7.48 -11.10 -9.03
N ALA A 50 -6.44 -11.87 -8.71
CA ALA A 50 -5.33 -11.42 -7.87
C ALA A 50 -4.58 -10.23 -8.48
N ALA A 51 -4.25 -10.30 -9.77
CA ALA A 51 -3.64 -9.19 -10.48
C ALA A 51 -4.57 -7.97 -10.53
N GLY A 52 -5.86 -8.18 -10.83
CA GLY A 52 -6.89 -7.14 -10.86
C GLY A 52 -6.98 -6.37 -9.55
N TRP A 53 -7.13 -7.06 -8.42
CA TRP A 53 -7.18 -6.42 -7.09
C TRP A 53 -5.86 -5.72 -6.72
N GLY A 54 -4.71 -6.31 -7.05
CA GLY A 54 -3.41 -5.70 -6.79
C GLY A 54 -3.21 -4.38 -7.50
N PHE A 55 -3.45 -4.35 -8.82
CA PHE A 55 -3.35 -3.13 -9.62
C PHE A 55 -4.43 -2.10 -9.24
N ALA A 56 -5.64 -2.57 -8.92
CA ALA A 56 -6.72 -1.70 -8.45
C ALA A 56 -6.33 -0.96 -7.17
N ALA A 57 -5.83 -1.68 -6.16
CA ALA A 57 -5.40 -1.06 -4.90
C ALA A 57 -4.19 -0.15 -5.07
N MET A 58 -3.25 -0.52 -5.94
CA MET A 58 -2.11 0.33 -6.27
C MET A 58 -2.56 1.66 -6.88
N LEU A 59 -3.36 1.62 -7.94
CA LEU A 59 -3.85 2.83 -8.61
C LEU A 59 -4.73 3.68 -7.68
N ALA A 60 -5.66 3.04 -6.96
CA ALA A 60 -6.54 3.73 -6.03
C ALA A 60 -5.77 4.43 -4.91
N THR A 61 -4.77 3.75 -4.34
CA THR A 61 -3.91 4.34 -3.30
C THR A 61 -3.13 5.53 -3.87
N PHE A 62 -2.55 5.38 -5.06
CA PHE A 62 -1.83 6.47 -5.72
C PHE A 62 -2.72 7.71 -5.93
N LEU A 63 -3.96 7.51 -6.40
CA LEU A 63 -4.90 8.61 -6.68
C LEU A 63 -5.41 9.30 -5.40
N ALA A 64 -5.72 8.54 -4.35
CA ALA A 64 -6.33 9.08 -3.15
C ALA A 64 -5.33 9.57 -2.09
N SER A 65 -4.06 9.13 -2.18
CA SER A 65 -3.03 9.44 -1.17
C SER A 65 -2.82 10.95 -0.96
N PRO A 66 -2.74 11.81 -2.00
CA PRO A 66 -2.53 13.24 -1.81
C PRO A 66 -3.67 13.97 -1.06
N GLY A 67 -4.90 13.43 -1.10
CA GLY A 67 -6.06 14.09 -0.52
C GLY A 67 -6.42 13.58 0.86
N SER A 68 -6.63 12.28 1.01
CA SER A 68 -7.11 11.68 2.27
C SER A 68 -6.05 10.87 3.01
N GLY A 69 -4.90 10.65 2.37
CA GLY A 69 -4.00 9.58 2.76
C GLY A 69 -4.54 8.20 2.36
N ALA A 70 -5.51 8.06 1.45
CA ALA A 70 -5.96 6.76 0.92
C ALA A 70 -6.17 5.65 1.96
N HIS A 71 -7.14 5.80 2.87
CA HIS A 71 -7.52 4.70 3.76
C HIS A 71 -8.29 3.62 2.99
N LEU A 72 -9.28 4.06 2.20
CA LEU A 72 -10.08 3.30 1.23
C LEU A 72 -10.81 2.07 1.79
N ASN A 73 -10.79 1.91 3.11
CA ASN A 73 -11.23 0.73 3.83
C ASN A 73 -11.66 1.14 5.27
N PRO A 74 -12.89 0.81 5.70
CA PRO A 74 -13.34 1.09 7.06
C PRO A 74 -12.44 0.48 8.15
N ALA A 75 -11.90 -0.72 7.91
CA ALA A 75 -11.01 -1.41 8.84
C ALA A 75 -9.65 -0.68 8.97
N VAL A 76 -9.07 -0.25 7.85
CA VAL A 76 -7.83 0.56 7.85
C VAL A 76 -8.06 1.91 8.53
N THR A 77 -9.17 2.57 8.24
CA THR A 77 -9.54 3.85 8.89
C THR A 77 -9.67 3.68 10.40
N LEU A 78 -10.25 2.57 10.86
CA LEU A 78 -10.33 2.25 12.28
C LEU A 78 -8.94 2.01 12.89
N ALA A 79 -8.08 1.20 12.26
CA ALA A 79 -6.71 0.97 12.73
C ALA A 79 -5.94 2.29 12.91
N ILE A 80 -5.96 3.16 11.89
CA ILE A 80 -5.32 4.47 11.94
C ILE A 80 -5.94 5.37 13.01
N ALA A 81 -7.26 5.31 13.22
CA ALA A 81 -7.91 6.08 14.27
C ALA A 81 -7.54 5.59 15.68
N MET A 82 -7.22 4.30 15.83
CA MET A 82 -6.94 3.67 17.12
C MET A 82 -5.46 3.75 17.53
N SER A 83 -4.53 3.69 16.58
CA SER A 83 -3.10 3.76 16.89
C SER A 83 -2.73 5.09 17.58
N PRO A 84 -1.99 5.06 18.69
CA PRO A 84 -1.57 6.26 19.39
C PRO A 84 -0.56 7.10 18.57
N TYR A 85 0.19 6.46 17.67
CA TYR A 85 1.24 7.11 16.87
C TYR A 85 0.67 7.89 15.68
N THR A 86 -0.51 7.52 15.20
CA THR A 86 -1.23 8.21 14.10
C THR A 86 -2.25 9.22 14.61
N LYS A 87 -2.43 9.36 15.92
CA LYS A 87 -3.45 10.23 16.55
C LYS A 87 -3.34 11.70 16.11
N ASN A 88 -2.12 12.19 15.88
CA ASN A 88 -1.88 13.56 15.40
C ASN A 88 -2.11 13.71 13.89
N ALA A 89 -2.02 12.61 13.14
CA ALA A 89 -2.26 12.59 11.69
C ALA A 89 -3.75 12.44 11.35
N PHE A 90 -4.53 11.68 12.14
CA PHE A 90 -5.93 11.42 11.87
C PHE A 90 -6.84 11.61 13.11
N PRO A 91 -7.66 12.68 13.16
CA PRO A 91 -8.61 12.88 14.24
C PRO A 91 -9.77 11.88 14.20
N LYS A 92 -10.05 11.18 15.32
CA LYS A 92 -11.13 10.17 15.45
C LYS A 92 -12.53 10.67 15.01
N ARG A 93 -12.79 11.97 15.09
CA ARG A 93 -14.05 12.60 14.64
C ARG A 93 -14.29 12.48 13.14
N LYS A 94 -13.24 12.25 12.33
CA LYS A 94 -13.33 12.06 10.88
C LYS A 94 -13.74 10.64 10.47
N LEU A 95 -13.63 9.67 11.39
CA LEU A 95 -13.94 8.26 11.16
C LEU A 95 -15.29 8.03 10.46
N PRO A 96 -16.44 8.57 10.93
CA PRO A 96 -17.73 8.29 10.31
C PRO A 96 -17.86 8.83 8.87
N VAL A 97 -17.29 10.01 8.58
CA VAL A 97 -17.39 10.61 7.24
C VAL A 97 -16.48 9.92 6.22
N TYR A 98 -15.32 9.41 6.65
CA TYR A 98 -14.46 8.56 5.84
C TYR A 98 -15.17 7.24 5.50
N ILE A 99 -15.70 6.55 6.51
CA ILE A 99 -16.43 5.28 6.34
C ILE A 99 -17.62 5.46 5.38
N LEU A 100 -18.41 6.54 5.57
CA LEU A 100 -19.52 6.85 4.67
C LEU A 100 -19.06 7.06 3.22
N SER A 101 -17.99 7.84 3.02
CA SER A 101 -17.43 8.12 1.69
C SER A 101 -16.97 6.83 0.99
N GLN A 102 -16.32 5.93 1.73
CA GLN A 102 -15.87 4.63 1.24
C GLN A 102 -17.06 3.74 0.83
N PHE A 103 -18.10 3.64 1.67
CA PHE A 103 -19.31 2.88 1.31
C PHE A 103 -19.99 3.43 0.06
N LEU A 104 -20.17 4.75 -0.03
CA LEU A 104 -20.77 5.38 -1.21
C LEU A 104 -19.95 5.13 -2.48
N GLY A 105 -18.62 5.23 -2.40
CA GLY A 105 -17.73 4.92 -3.52
C GLY A 105 -17.82 3.45 -3.95
N ALA A 106 -17.83 2.53 -2.99
CA ALA A 106 -17.95 1.09 -3.25
C ALA A 106 -19.33 0.70 -3.84
N THR A 107 -20.41 1.30 -3.36
CA THR A 107 -21.76 1.09 -3.92
C THR A 107 -21.84 1.60 -5.36
N LEU A 108 -21.32 2.79 -5.65
CA LEU A 108 -21.30 3.31 -7.02
C LEU A 108 -20.44 2.43 -7.95
N ALA A 109 -19.33 1.90 -7.45
CA ALA A 109 -18.51 0.95 -8.20
C ALA A 109 -19.26 -0.34 -8.54
N GLY A 110 -19.97 -0.92 -7.57
CA GLY A 110 -20.85 -2.07 -7.82
C GLY A 110 -21.92 -1.78 -8.87
N PHE A 111 -22.52 -0.60 -8.85
CA PHE A 111 -23.49 -0.17 -9.85
C PHE A 111 -22.86 -0.05 -11.25
N ALA A 112 -21.66 0.55 -11.35
CA ALA A 112 -20.92 0.66 -12.60
C ALA A 112 -20.58 -0.72 -13.20
N VAL A 113 -20.15 -1.67 -12.36
CA VAL A 113 -19.87 -3.05 -12.82
C VAL A 113 -21.15 -3.75 -13.28
N TYR A 114 -22.27 -3.57 -12.58
CA TYR A 114 -23.56 -4.14 -13.02
C TYR A 114 -23.99 -3.62 -14.39
N LEU A 115 -23.83 -2.31 -14.64
CA LEU A 115 -24.11 -1.72 -15.96
C LEU A 115 -23.16 -2.25 -17.03
N MET A 116 -21.86 -2.30 -16.74
CA MET A 116 -20.84 -2.70 -17.72
C MET A 116 -20.94 -4.17 -18.12
N PHE A 117 -21.24 -5.06 -17.16
CA PHE A 117 -21.31 -6.51 -17.39
C PHE A 117 -22.73 -7.06 -17.52
N GLY A 118 -23.77 -6.22 -17.53
CA GLY A 118 -25.17 -6.67 -17.49
C GLY A 118 -25.54 -7.68 -18.59
N SER A 119 -25.03 -7.49 -19.82
CA SER A 119 -25.22 -8.43 -20.92
C SER A 119 -24.47 -9.74 -20.70
N GLY A 120 -23.24 -9.69 -20.17
CA GLY A 120 -22.42 -10.84 -19.81
C GLY A 120 -23.06 -11.68 -18.70
N ILE A 121 -23.58 -11.01 -17.66
CA ILE A 121 -24.34 -11.64 -16.57
C ILE A 121 -25.56 -12.36 -17.13
N LYS A 122 -26.38 -11.68 -17.93
CA LYS A 122 -27.60 -12.29 -18.52
C LYS A 122 -27.28 -13.49 -19.39
N ARG A 123 -26.21 -13.42 -20.21
CA ARG A 123 -25.74 -14.55 -21.01
C ARG A 123 -25.30 -15.72 -20.13
N TYR A 124 -24.56 -15.44 -19.05
CA TYR A 124 -24.10 -16.45 -18.10
C TYR A 124 -25.28 -17.13 -17.38
N GLU A 125 -26.25 -16.34 -16.91
CA GLU A 125 -27.49 -16.82 -16.27
C GLU A 125 -28.30 -17.70 -17.22
N ASN A 126 -28.50 -17.26 -18.47
CA ASN A 126 -29.22 -18.04 -19.48
C ASN A 126 -28.53 -19.38 -19.81
N ARG A 127 -27.19 -19.39 -19.91
CA ARG A 127 -26.40 -20.60 -20.21
C ARG A 127 -26.53 -21.65 -19.11
N LEU A 128 -26.58 -21.22 -17.85
CA LEU A 128 -26.63 -22.11 -16.69
C LEU A 128 -28.04 -22.25 -16.10
N HIS A 129 -29.05 -21.68 -16.76
CA HIS A 129 -30.44 -21.67 -16.30
C HIS A 129 -30.61 -21.12 -14.87
N LEU A 130 -29.86 -20.07 -14.53
CA LEU A 130 -29.91 -19.45 -13.21
C LEU A 130 -31.07 -18.47 -13.10
N ILE A 131 -31.82 -18.56 -12.00
CA ILE A 131 -32.90 -17.63 -11.66
C ILE A 131 -32.44 -16.79 -10.47
N ARG A 132 -32.34 -15.46 -10.63
CA ARG A 132 -31.92 -14.57 -9.54
C ARG A 132 -32.80 -14.76 -8.31
N GLY A 133 -32.17 -14.80 -7.14
CA GLY A 133 -32.83 -15.01 -5.85
C GLY A 133 -32.88 -16.48 -5.42
N THR A 134 -32.62 -17.44 -6.31
CA THR A 134 -32.42 -18.84 -5.91
C THR A 134 -30.99 -19.07 -5.40
N PRO A 135 -30.73 -20.07 -4.55
CA PRO A 135 -29.37 -20.35 -4.05
C PRO A 135 -28.33 -20.51 -5.17
N GLN A 136 -28.71 -21.10 -6.31
CA GLN A 136 -27.82 -21.33 -7.45
C GLN A 136 -27.36 -20.01 -8.11
N SER A 137 -28.16 -18.94 -7.99
CA SER A 137 -27.81 -17.62 -8.53
C SER A 137 -26.63 -16.95 -7.82
N SER A 138 -26.06 -17.57 -6.77
CA SER A 138 -24.81 -17.12 -6.16
C SER A 138 -23.63 -17.15 -7.14
N LEU A 139 -23.67 -17.99 -8.17
CA LEU A 139 -22.68 -18.01 -9.25
C LEU A 139 -22.66 -16.69 -10.05
N SER A 140 -23.84 -16.15 -10.40
CA SER A 140 -23.94 -14.87 -11.12
C SER A 140 -23.83 -13.66 -10.19
N ALA A 141 -24.08 -13.83 -8.88
CA ALA A 141 -23.88 -12.80 -7.87
C ALA A 141 -22.40 -12.60 -7.45
N SER A 142 -21.53 -13.57 -7.77
CA SER A 142 -20.17 -13.68 -7.24
C SER A 142 -19.27 -12.46 -7.48
N ALA A 143 -19.56 -11.64 -8.49
CA ALA A 143 -18.85 -10.39 -8.75
C ALA A 143 -19.13 -9.27 -7.72
N PHE A 144 -20.24 -9.35 -6.98
CA PHE A 144 -20.77 -8.26 -6.15
C PHE A 144 -20.67 -8.49 -4.64
N GLY A 145 -20.00 -9.54 -4.19
CA GLY A 145 -19.83 -9.81 -2.76
C GLY A 145 -18.98 -11.04 -2.54
N CYS A 146 -18.33 -11.11 -1.38
CA CYS A 146 -17.52 -12.27 -1.03
C CYS A 146 -18.37 -13.43 -0.54
N SER A 147 -17.86 -14.65 -0.68
CA SER A 147 -18.53 -15.85 -0.17
C SER A 147 -17.49 -16.86 0.26
N TYR A 148 -17.85 -17.71 1.21
CA TYR A 148 -17.00 -18.79 1.70
C TYR A 148 -17.75 -20.14 1.77
N PRO A 149 -17.19 -21.22 1.18
CA PRO A 149 -16.14 -21.18 0.15
C PRO A 149 -16.59 -20.39 -1.10
N HIS A 150 -15.68 -20.19 -2.05
CA HIS A 150 -16.03 -19.54 -3.32
C HIS A 150 -17.17 -20.31 -4.04
N PRO A 151 -18.23 -19.65 -4.57
CA PRO A 151 -19.41 -20.34 -5.13
C PRO A 151 -19.10 -21.31 -6.27
N GLN A 152 -18.10 -21.01 -7.10
CA GLN A 152 -17.67 -21.91 -8.18
C GLN A 152 -17.06 -23.23 -7.70
N LEU A 153 -16.63 -23.33 -6.44
CA LEU A 153 -16.05 -24.56 -5.89
C LEU A 153 -17.11 -25.51 -5.33
N VAL A 154 -18.25 -24.97 -4.90
CA VAL A 154 -19.31 -25.70 -4.19
C VAL A 154 -20.58 -25.91 -5.01
N ASN A 155 -20.76 -25.18 -6.12
CA ASN A 155 -21.96 -25.28 -6.94
C ASN A 155 -21.70 -26.18 -8.16
N GLU A 156 -22.49 -27.26 -8.26
CA GLU A 156 -22.33 -28.34 -9.24
C GLU A 156 -22.70 -27.93 -10.68
N GLN A 157 -23.34 -26.78 -10.90
CA GLN A 157 -23.81 -26.34 -12.22
C GLN A 157 -22.69 -25.74 -13.12
N GLY A 158 -21.43 -26.10 -12.91
CA GLY A 158 -20.28 -25.64 -13.71
C GLY A 158 -19.29 -26.76 -14.05
N ASN A 159 -18.59 -26.64 -15.18
CA ASN A 159 -17.68 -27.66 -15.70
C ASN A 159 -16.42 -27.94 -14.83
N ASN A 160 -16.29 -27.31 -13.66
CA ASN A 160 -15.14 -27.42 -12.76
C ASN A 160 -15.60 -27.77 -11.34
N VAL A 161 -16.27 -28.90 -11.17
CA VAL A 161 -16.67 -29.37 -9.84
C VAL A 161 -15.45 -29.95 -9.14
N THR A 162 -14.72 -29.12 -8.41
CA THR A 162 -13.96 -29.61 -7.26
C THR A 162 -14.94 -30.21 -6.27
N SER A 163 -14.61 -31.30 -5.57
CA SER A 163 -15.50 -31.99 -4.62
C SER A 163 -15.76 -31.20 -3.32
N TRP A 164 -15.70 -29.86 -3.37
CA TRP A 164 -15.83 -29.02 -2.19
C TRP A 164 -17.30 -28.92 -1.77
N THR A 165 -17.49 -28.86 -0.47
CA THR A 165 -18.76 -28.69 0.21
C THR A 165 -18.74 -27.41 1.01
N LYS A 166 -19.92 -26.88 1.37
CA LYS A 166 -20.01 -25.70 2.24
C LYS A 166 -19.36 -25.91 3.62
N SER A 167 -19.21 -27.16 4.06
CA SER A 167 -18.55 -27.54 5.31
C SER A 167 -17.02 -27.39 5.28
N ASP A 168 -16.39 -27.33 4.10
CA ASP A 168 -14.93 -27.23 4.01
C ASP A 168 -14.39 -25.90 4.55
N VAL A 169 -15.23 -24.87 4.57
CA VAL A 169 -14.93 -23.60 5.22
C VAL A 169 -16.06 -23.23 6.17
N SER A 170 -15.79 -23.31 7.47
CA SER A 170 -16.74 -22.88 8.51
C SER A 170 -16.81 -21.35 8.60
N ALA A 171 -17.90 -20.81 9.17
CA ALA A 171 -18.02 -19.37 9.40
C ALA A 171 -16.92 -18.83 10.33
N ALA A 172 -16.56 -19.59 11.37
CA ALA A 172 -15.46 -19.24 12.26
C ALA A 172 -14.10 -19.24 11.54
N GLY A 173 -13.85 -20.25 10.69
CA GLY A 173 -12.64 -20.31 9.88
C GLY A 173 -12.54 -19.14 8.90
N ALA A 174 -13.64 -18.81 8.21
CA ALA A 174 -13.71 -17.65 7.33
C ALA A 174 -13.47 -16.33 8.08
N PHE A 175 -14.07 -16.17 9.26
CA PHE A 175 -13.87 -15.01 10.11
C PHE A 175 -12.41 -14.83 10.52
N VAL A 176 -11.74 -15.90 10.95
CA VAL A 176 -10.32 -15.88 11.31
C VAL A 176 -9.45 -15.55 10.10
N LEU A 177 -9.73 -16.14 8.94
CA LEU A 177 -8.98 -15.86 7.71
C LEU A 177 -9.11 -14.39 7.28
N GLU A 178 -10.32 -13.83 7.30
CA GLU A 178 -10.56 -12.40 6.99
C GLU A 178 -9.85 -11.48 8.01
N ALA A 179 -9.83 -11.85 9.29
CA ALA A 179 -9.08 -11.13 10.30
C ALA A 179 -7.56 -11.20 10.05
N MET A 180 -7.02 -12.40 9.75
CA MET A 180 -5.59 -12.58 9.47
C MET A 180 -5.14 -11.82 8.22
N GLY A 181 -5.91 -11.89 7.12
CA GLY A 181 -5.60 -11.15 5.91
C GLY A 181 -5.64 -9.64 6.13
N THR A 182 -6.62 -9.15 6.91
CA THR A 182 -6.73 -7.71 7.19
C THR A 182 -5.63 -7.25 8.14
N LEU A 183 -5.21 -8.08 9.08
CA LEU A 183 -4.03 -7.83 9.92
C LEU A 183 -2.79 -7.59 9.06
N ILE A 184 -2.50 -8.49 8.11
CA ILE A 184 -1.34 -8.36 7.22
C ILE A 184 -1.45 -7.07 6.39
N LEU A 185 -2.62 -6.80 5.81
CA LEU A 185 -2.86 -5.59 5.02
C LEU A 185 -2.66 -4.30 5.84
N VAL A 186 -3.17 -4.26 7.08
CA VAL A 186 -3.02 -3.11 7.99
C VAL A 186 -1.57 -2.93 8.42
N LEU A 187 -0.84 -4.01 8.72
CA LEU A 187 0.59 -3.94 9.01
C LEU A 187 1.35 -3.33 7.83
N THR A 188 1.14 -3.84 6.62
CA THR A 188 1.76 -3.28 5.41
C THR A 188 1.46 -1.80 5.29
N HIS A 189 0.20 -1.41 5.47
CA HIS A 189 -0.24 -0.03 5.36
C HIS A 189 0.44 0.89 6.38
N LEU A 190 0.51 0.49 7.65
CA LEU A 190 1.12 1.29 8.72
C LEU A 190 2.65 1.40 8.56
N VAL A 191 3.32 0.30 8.24
CA VAL A 191 4.79 0.26 8.05
C VAL A 191 5.22 1.14 6.89
N VAL A 192 4.53 1.02 5.76
CA VAL A 192 4.84 1.77 4.54
C VAL A 192 4.60 3.27 4.71
N ARG A 193 3.67 3.65 5.59
CA ARG A 193 3.34 5.03 5.89
C ARG A 193 4.14 5.61 7.04
N HIS A 194 5.02 4.82 7.66
CA HIS A 194 5.92 5.31 8.67
C HIS A 194 6.76 6.44 8.05
N PRO A 195 6.61 7.69 8.52
CA PRO A 195 7.46 8.76 8.03
C PRO A 195 8.88 8.47 8.49
N ILE A 196 9.85 8.45 7.57
CA ILE A 196 11.26 8.45 7.94
C ILE A 196 11.50 9.80 8.62
N GLN A 197 11.57 9.82 9.94
CA GLN A 197 11.92 11.03 10.67
C GLN A 197 13.38 11.34 10.35
N PRO A 198 13.70 12.51 9.75
CA PRO A 198 15.08 12.96 9.76
C PRO A 198 15.51 13.09 11.23
N ALA A 199 16.73 12.62 11.51
CA ALA A 199 17.40 12.86 12.78
C ALA A 199 17.11 14.29 13.23
N GLY A 200 16.53 14.45 14.42
CA GLY A 200 15.78 15.64 14.81
C GLY A 200 16.45 16.98 14.51
N ASP A 201 15.60 17.98 14.33
CA ASP A 201 15.93 19.40 14.37
C ASP A 201 16.75 19.72 15.63
N VAL A 202 18.08 19.69 15.52
CA VAL A 202 18.93 20.57 16.28
C VAL A 202 19.19 21.73 15.35
N ALA A 203 18.44 22.81 15.55
CA ALA A 203 18.61 24.08 14.89
C ALA A 203 20.07 24.56 15.05
N PHE A 204 20.91 24.33 14.04
CA PHE A 204 22.16 25.05 13.88
C PHE A 204 21.88 26.25 12.98
N THR A 205 21.67 27.41 13.61
CA THR A 205 21.58 28.69 12.91
C THR A 205 22.94 29.00 12.29
N SER A 206 23.14 28.76 11.00
CA SER A 206 24.16 29.48 10.24
C SER A 206 23.86 29.57 8.73
N SER A 207 23.69 30.82 8.30
CA SER A 207 23.83 31.36 6.93
C SER A 207 22.84 30.88 5.84
N ALA A 208 22.07 31.87 5.35
CA ALA A 208 21.06 31.78 4.29
C ALA A 208 21.55 31.19 2.94
N ALA A 209 22.86 31.10 2.71
CA ALA A 209 23.42 30.52 1.48
C ALA A 209 23.41 28.97 1.47
N ARG A 210 23.42 28.29 2.63
CA ARG A 210 23.39 26.82 2.72
C ARG A 210 21.98 26.22 2.55
N VAL A 211 20.94 27.01 2.73
CA VAL A 211 19.53 26.60 2.62
C VAL A 211 19.14 26.27 1.17
N GLN A 212 19.75 26.95 0.19
CA GLN A 212 19.38 26.80 -1.22
C GLN A 212 19.91 25.49 -1.84
N GLU A 213 21.07 25.01 -1.40
CA GLU A 213 21.73 23.80 -1.95
C GLU A 213 21.26 22.51 -1.26
N SER A 214 20.99 22.58 0.05
CA SER A 214 20.34 21.52 0.83
C SER A 214 18.99 21.08 0.23
N ASN A 215 18.24 22.04 -0.32
CA ASN A 215 16.94 21.75 -0.93
C ASN A 215 17.06 20.97 -2.25
N LYS A 216 18.13 21.08 -3.03
CA LYS A 216 18.26 20.36 -4.33
C LYS A 216 18.77 18.92 -4.17
N SER A 217 19.71 18.67 -3.26
CA SER A 217 20.24 17.33 -3.01
C SER A 217 19.30 16.44 -2.17
N ALA A 218 18.44 17.04 -1.34
CA ALA A 218 17.39 16.33 -0.62
C ALA A 218 16.23 15.85 -1.54
N ILE A 219 16.04 16.50 -2.68
CA ILE A 219 14.99 16.17 -3.67
C ILE A 219 15.39 14.97 -4.56
N VAL A 220 16.70 14.78 -4.82
CA VAL A 220 17.20 13.76 -5.77
C VAL A 220 17.54 12.41 -5.12
N SER A 221 17.77 12.36 -3.80
CA SER A 221 18.23 11.15 -3.08
C SER A 221 17.14 10.33 -2.38
N ARG A 222 15.87 10.71 -2.51
CA ARG A 222 14.76 10.04 -1.84
C ARG A 222 13.69 9.74 -2.87
N LEU A 223 13.53 8.48 -3.29
CA LEU A 223 12.18 8.06 -3.67
C LEU A 223 11.36 8.25 -2.39
N PRO A 224 10.47 9.25 -2.31
CA PRO A 224 9.75 9.48 -1.09
C PRO A 224 8.94 8.20 -0.82
N SER A 225 8.92 7.75 0.43
CA SER A 225 8.16 6.57 0.87
C SER A 225 6.69 6.59 0.40
N THR A 226 6.19 7.79 0.09
CA THR A 226 4.88 8.06 -0.54
C THR A 226 4.72 7.50 -1.95
N LEU A 227 5.76 7.34 -2.76
CA LEU A 227 5.68 6.75 -4.12
C LEU A 227 5.72 5.22 -4.11
N LEU A 228 6.41 4.61 -3.14
CA LEU A 228 6.46 3.15 -3.01
C LEU A 228 5.25 2.59 -2.26
N ALA A 229 4.54 3.42 -1.51
CA ALA A 229 3.41 2.99 -0.72
C ALA A 229 2.28 2.32 -1.52
N PRO A 230 1.81 2.91 -2.64
CA PRO A 230 0.84 2.26 -3.50
C PRO A 230 1.32 0.90 -4.01
N PHE A 231 2.60 0.77 -4.35
CA PHE A 231 3.17 -0.47 -4.88
C PHE A 231 3.09 -1.61 -3.86
N TYR A 232 3.58 -1.39 -2.64
CA TYR A 232 3.55 -2.42 -1.59
C TYR A 232 2.14 -2.80 -1.17
N ILE A 233 1.21 -1.83 -1.10
CA ILE A 233 -0.20 -2.11 -0.79
C ILE A 233 -0.82 -2.97 -1.89
N GLY A 234 -0.56 -2.65 -3.17
CA GLY A 234 -1.03 -3.45 -4.31
C GLY A 234 -0.47 -4.87 -4.31
N VAL A 235 0.84 -5.03 -4.09
CA VAL A 235 1.48 -6.36 -4.01
C VAL A 235 0.92 -7.18 -2.86
N ALA A 236 0.73 -6.59 -1.68
CA ALA A 236 0.13 -7.28 -0.53
C ALA A 236 -1.29 -7.76 -0.85
N LEU A 237 -2.12 -6.91 -1.45
CA LEU A 237 -3.49 -7.31 -1.80
C LEU A 237 -3.51 -8.39 -2.90
N ALA A 238 -2.63 -8.32 -3.89
CA ALA A 238 -2.49 -9.36 -4.91
C ALA A 238 -2.13 -10.71 -4.29
N ALA A 239 -1.13 -10.72 -3.40
CA ALA A 239 -0.67 -11.94 -2.74
C ALA A 239 -1.75 -12.55 -1.83
N LEU A 240 -2.43 -11.73 -1.03
CA LEU A 240 -3.54 -12.19 -0.18
C LEU A 240 -4.69 -12.74 -1.02
N THR A 241 -5.03 -12.08 -2.12
CA THR A 241 -6.07 -12.56 -3.05
C THR A 241 -5.68 -13.90 -3.66
N LEU A 242 -4.44 -14.05 -4.13
CA LEU A 242 -3.96 -15.30 -4.73
C LEU A 242 -4.11 -16.50 -3.78
N VAL A 243 -3.87 -16.30 -2.49
CA VAL A 243 -3.91 -17.37 -1.48
C VAL A 243 -5.31 -17.61 -0.92
N MET A 244 -6.06 -16.55 -0.64
CA MET A 244 -7.32 -16.65 0.11
C MET A 244 -8.56 -16.79 -0.79
N THR A 245 -8.44 -16.63 -2.12
CA THR A 245 -9.60 -16.68 -3.04
C THR A 245 -10.50 -17.91 -2.87
N PRO A 246 -9.97 -19.15 -2.78
CA PRO A 246 -10.80 -20.33 -2.60
C PRO A 246 -11.64 -20.32 -1.32
N PHE A 247 -11.10 -19.73 -0.26
CA PHE A 247 -11.66 -19.82 1.09
C PHE A 247 -12.63 -18.69 1.39
N THR A 248 -12.21 -17.44 1.21
CA THR A 248 -13.00 -16.27 1.64
C THR A 248 -13.02 -15.13 0.63
N GLN A 249 -12.25 -15.22 -0.45
CA GLN A 249 -12.13 -14.18 -1.50
C GLN A 249 -11.34 -12.93 -1.11
N ALA A 250 -10.54 -13.02 -0.03
CA ALA A 250 -9.73 -11.92 0.47
C ALA A 250 -10.54 -10.61 0.53
N CYS A 251 -11.66 -10.62 1.25
CA CYS A 251 -12.55 -9.48 1.23
C CYS A 251 -11.91 -8.27 1.90
N LEU A 252 -11.39 -8.46 3.13
CA LEU A 252 -10.50 -7.60 3.93
C LEU A 252 -10.97 -6.15 4.14
N ASN A 253 -12.15 -5.79 3.64
CA ASN A 253 -12.65 -4.43 3.56
C ASN A 253 -14.18 -4.45 3.58
N PRO A 254 -14.81 -3.96 4.67
CA PRO A 254 -16.26 -3.93 4.79
C PRO A 254 -16.97 -3.13 3.69
N ALA A 255 -16.39 -2.03 3.20
CA ALA A 255 -16.98 -1.24 2.12
C ALA A 255 -16.97 -1.98 0.78
N ARG A 256 -15.86 -2.67 0.48
CA ARG A 256 -15.69 -3.50 -0.72
C ARG A 256 -16.67 -4.67 -0.79
N ASP A 257 -17.15 -5.16 0.35
CA ASP A 257 -18.15 -6.23 0.41
C ASP A 257 -19.58 -5.67 0.39
N LEU A 258 -19.96 -4.88 1.40
CA LEU A 258 -21.34 -4.45 1.57
C LEU A 258 -21.82 -3.51 0.45
N GLY A 259 -20.94 -2.64 -0.06
CA GLY A 259 -21.31 -1.66 -1.08
C GLY A 259 -21.87 -2.32 -2.36
N PRO A 260 -21.10 -3.20 -3.03
CA PRO A 260 -21.57 -3.95 -4.19
C PRO A 260 -22.73 -4.93 -3.88
N ARG A 261 -22.80 -5.50 -2.66
CA ARG A 261 -23.93 -6.35 -2.27
C ARG A 261 -25.27 -5.63 -2.28
N ILE A 262 -25.30 -4.37 -1.84
CA ILE A 262 -26.51 -3.55 -1.86
C ILE A 262 -27.03 -3.44 -3.30
N VAL A 263 -26.14 -3.22 -4.27
CA VAL A 263 -26.49 -3.17 -5.69
C VAL A 263 -27.05 -4.51 -6.16
N ALA A 264 -26.38 -5.62 -5.87
CA ALA A 264 -26.87 -6.95 -6.27
C ALA A 264 -28.21 -7.30 -5.61
N ALA A 265 -28.42 -6.94 -4.35
CA ALA A 265 -29.69 -7.16 -3.66
C ALA A 265 -30.85 -6.45 -4.39
N ILE A 266 -30.65 -5.18 -4.78
CA ILE A 266 -31.64 -4.38 -5.51
C ILE A 266 -31.80 -4.86 -6.96
N ALA A 267 -30.74 -5.38 -7.57
CA ALA A 267 -30.74 -5.89 -8.95
C ALA A 267 -31.38 -7.28 -9.13
N GLY A 268 -32.00 -7.83 -8.09
CA GLY A 268 -32.85 -9.03 -8.16
C GLY A 268 -32.29 -10.27 -7.46
N TRP A 269 -31.04 -10.24 -6.95
CA TRP A 269 -30.50 -11.37 -6.19
C TRP A 269 -31.05 -11.43 -4.75
N GLY A 270 -31.61 -10.33 -4.23
CA GLY A 270 -32.26 -10.30 -2.92
C GLY A 270 -31.40 -10.88 -1.81
N SER A 271 -31.94 -11.88 -1.10
CA SER A 271 -31.28 -12.52 0.05
C SER A 271 -29.98 -13.25 -0.29
N VAL A 272 -29.78 -13.64 -1.56
CA VAL A 272 -28.55 -14.28 -2.03
C VAL A 272 -27.37 -13.30 -2.00
N ALA A 273 -27.64 -12.02 -2.23
CA ALA A 273 -26.64 -10.96 -2.13
C ALA A 273 -26.50 -10.43 -0.70
N LEU A 274 -27.63 -10.17 -0.02
CA LEU A 274 -27.66 -9.60 1.32
C LEU A 274 -28.78 -10.25 2.16
N PRO A 275 -28.47 -11.02 3.24
CA PRO A 275 -27.18 -11.09 3.94
C PRO A 275 -26.10 -11.96 3.25
N GLY A 276 -26.45 -12.64 2.17
CA GLY A 276 -25.55 -13.56 1.45
C GLY A 276 -26.14 -14.96 1.40
N GLU A 277 -25.60 -15.80 0.50
CA GLU A 277 -25.99 -17.22 0.38
C GLU A 277 -25.89 -17.97 1.73
N ARG A 278 -24.90 -17.61 2.55
CA ARG A 278 -24.82 -17.97 3.97
C ARG A 278 -25.21 -16.74 4.78
N ARG A 279 -26.11 -16.92 5.75
CA ARG A 279 -26.57 -15.82 6.62
C ARG A 279 -25.41 -15.18 7.38
N GLU A 280 -24.37 -15.95 7.61
CA GLU A 280 -23.18 -15.53 8.32
C GLU A 280 -22.22 -14.66 7.50
N ALA A 281 -22.34 -14.68 6.17
CA ALA A 281 -21.45 -13.96 5.27
C ALA A 281 -21.38 -12.46 5.60
N CYS A 282 -22.52 -11.80 5.75
CA CYS A 282 -22.57 -10.37 6.04
C CYS A 282 -21.78 -9.99 7.29
N TRP A 283 -21.86 -10.76 8.38
CA TRP A 283 -21.17 -10.42 9.62
C TRP A 283 -19.70 -10.86 9.60
N VAL A 284 -19.35 -11.94 8.88
CA VAL A 284 -17.96 -12.36 8.67
C VAL A 284 -17.15 -11.26 7.99
N TYR A 285 -17.66 -10.73 6.88
CA TYR A 285 -16.95 -9.72 6.09
C TYR A 285 -17.05 -8.29 6.66
N LEU A 286 -18.01 -8.05 7.56
CA LEU A 286 -18.10 -6.77 8.27
C LEU A 286 -17.19 -6.75 9.50
N PHE A 287 -17.16 -7.80 10.31
CA PHE A 287 -16.48 -7.79 11.62
C PHE A 287 -15.11 -8.48 11.62
N GLY A 288 -14.90 -9.50 10.77
CA GLY A 288 -13.59 -10.17 10.64
C GLY A 288 -12.48 -9.17 10.31
N PRO A 289 -12.65 -8.32 9.27
CA PRO A 289 -11.68 -7.29 8.96
C PRO A 289 -11.44 -6.28 10.08
N LEU A 290 -12.47 -5.89 10.85
CA LEU A 290 -12.30 -4.96 11.97
C LEU A 290 -11.45 -5.56 13.09
N LEU A 291 -11.64 -6.84 13.41
CA LEU A 291 -10.79 -7.55 14.37
C LEU A 291 -9.34 -7.62 13.86
N GLY A 292 -9.16 -7.97 12.58
CA GLY A 292 -7.86 -8.00 11.94
C GLY A 292 -7.13 -6.66 11.99
N ALA A 293 -7.86 -5.57 11.71
CA ALA A 293 -7.33 -4.22 11.78
C ALA A 293 -6.92 -3.80 13.19
N PHE A 294 -7.71 -4.16 14.19
CA PHE A 294 -7.35 -3.94 15.59
C PHE A 294 -6.06 -4.68 15.96
N ALA A 295 -6.01 -5.99 15.67
CA ALA A 295 -4.84 -6.82 15.96
C ALA A 295 -3.59 -6.35 15.20
N GLY A 296 -3.74 -5.97 13.93
CA GLY A 296 -2.67 -5.40 13.11
C GLY A 296 -2.15 -4.08 13.66
N SER A 297 -3.04 -3.16 14.05
CA SER A 297 -2.63 -1.91 14.69
C SER A 297 -1.85 -2.18 15.98
N MET A 298 -2.35 -3.05 16.86
CA MET A 298 -1.66 -3.39 18.11
C MET A 298 -0.28 -4.00 17.87
N LEU A 299 -0.18 -4.95 16.94
CA LEU A 299 1.08 -5.62 16.61
C LEU A 299 2.09 -4.63 16.02
N HIS A 300 1.65 -3.74 15.13
CA HIS A 300 2.48 -2.64 14.65
C HIS A 300 2.96 -1.77 15.81
N ASP A 301 2.03 -1.33 16.66
CA ASP A 301 2.29 -0.33 17.69
C ASP A 301 3.22 -0.84 18.81
N VAL A 302 3.12 -2.12 19.15
CA VAL A 302 3.89 -2.76 20.23
C VAL A 302 5.23 -3.30 19.75
N LEU A 303 5.30 -3.91 18.57
CA LEU A 303 6.52 -4.59 18.11
C LEU A 303 7.24 -3.87 16.98
N ILE A 304 6.51 -3.42 15.96
CA ILE A 304 7.15 -2.93 14.73
C ILE A 304 7.58 -1.48 14.88
N TYR A 305 6.72 -0.62 15.43
CA TYR A 305 7.00 0.79 15.56
C TYR A 305 8.27 1.09 16.39
N PRO A 306 8.50 0.47 17.58
CA PRO A 306 9.76 0.66 18.31
C PRO A 306 11.00 0.17 17.55
N ALA A 307 10.86 -0.92 16.78
CA ALA A 307 11.95 -1.44 15.95
C ALA A 307 12.28 -0.47 14.79
N LEU A 308 11.27 0.12 14.16
CA LEU A 308 11.45 1.15 13.13
C LEU A 308 12.15 2.39 13.69
N GLN A 309 11.76 2.84 14.89
CA GLN A 309 12.44 3.97 15.55
C GLN A 309 13.91 3.69 15.83
N THR A 310 14.23 2.50 16.37
CA THR A 310 15.62 2.10 16.62
C THR A 310 16.45 2.09 15.33
N ARG A 311 15.89 1.54 14.25
CA ARG A 311 16.53 1.53 12.93
C ARG A 311 16.78 2.95 12.41
N ASP A 312 15.77 3.81 12.47
CA ASP A 312 15.86 5.18 11.96
C ASP A 312 16.86 6.02 12.78
N GLN A 313 16.93 5.81 14.11
CA GLN A 313 17.94 6.41 14.99
C GLN A 313 19.36 5.93 14.68
N ALA A 314 19.54 4.64 14.40
CA ALA A 314 20.84 4.07 14.01
C ALA A 314 21.29 4.62 12.65
N ALA A 315 20.40 4.68 11.66
CA ALA A 315 20.68 5.28 10.36
C ALA A 315 21.03 6.77 10.48
N ALA A 316 20.30 7.51 11.33
CA ALA A 316 20.57 8.90 11.67
C ALA A 316 21.94 9.09 12.33
N ALA A 317 22.33 8.23 13.26
CA ALA A 317 23.64 8.27 13.91
C ALA A 317 24.77 8.00 12.90
N TRP A 318 24.60 7.01 12.03
CA TRP A 318 25.54 6.70 10.97
C TRP A 318 25.72 7.86 9.98
N MET A 319 24.63 8.49 9.54
CA MET A 319 24.70 9.66 8.65
C MET A 319 25.43 10.85 9.31
N ARG A 320 25.18 11.11 10.60
CA ARG A 320 25.91 12.15 11.34
C ARG A 320 27.40 11.86 11.44
N HIS A 321 27.78 10.60 11.65
CA HIS A 321 29.19 10.20 11.68
C HIS A 321 29.87 10.47 10.34
N GLN A 322 29.26 10.04 9.22
CA GLN A 322 29.77 10.28 7.87
C GLN A 322 29.90 11.78 7.57
N GLN A 323 28.95 12.59 8.03
CA GLN A 323 29.02 14.04 7.86
C GLN A 323 30.19 14.65 8.64
N MET A 324 30.40 14.25 9.90
CA MET A 324 31.53 14.72 10.71
C MET A 324 32.88 14.31 10.11
N GLU A 325 33.00 13.09 9.58
CA GLU A 325 34.21 12.63 8.88
C GLU A 325 34.48 13.48 7.62
N GLY A 326 33.44 13.76 6.83
CA GLY A 326 33.55 14.62 5.65
C GLY A 326 33.96 16.06 6.01
N GLU A 327 33.35 16.64 7.04
CA GLU A 327 33.69 17.99 7.53
C GLU A 327 35.13 18.05 8.06
N ALA A 328 35.60 17.02 8.77
CA ALA A 328 36.98 16.93 9.24
C ALA A 328 38.01 16.85 8.10
N ILE A 329 37.69 16.09 7.03
CA ILE A 329 38.52 16.01 5.83
C ILE A 329 38.61 17.38 5.14
N LEU A 330 37.47 18.08 5.00
CA LEU A 330 37.44 19.42 4.41
C LEU A 330 38.27 20.42 5.22
N GLU A 331 38.16 20.40 6.54
CA GLU A 331 38.94 21.27 7.43
C GLU A 331 40.45 21.00 7.30
N GLN A 332 40.86 19.73 7.16
CA GLN A 332 42.26 19.37 6.93
C GLN A 332 42.77 19.85 5.57
N LEU A 333 41.94 19.77 4.52
CA LEU A 333 42.29 20.26 3.18
C LEU A 333 42.45 21.79 3.17
N GLU A 334 41.53 22.53 3.79
CA GLU A 334 41.62 23.99 3.93
C GLU A 334 42.88 24.41 4.70
N LYS A 335 43.18 23.72 5.81
CA LYS A 335 44.43 23.95 6.57
C LYS A 335 45.66 23.69 5.70
N SER A 336 45.68 22.59 4.95
CA SER A 336 46.82 22.25 4.08
C SER A 336 47.02 23.27 2.95
N GLN A 337 45.94 23.75 2.32
CA GLN A 337 45.99 24.83 1.33
C GLN A 337 46.49 26.15 1.93
N SER A 338 46.03 26.50 3.12
CA SER A 338 46.49 27.71 3.82
C SER A 338 47.99 27.66 4.12
N VAL A 339 48.49 26.50 4.58
CA VAL A 339 49.92 26.28 4.82
C VAL A 339 50.70 26.39 3.52
N LEU A 340 50.26 25.73 2.44
CA LEU A 340 50.87 25.82 1.12
C LEU A 340 50.95 27.26 0.60
N SER A 341 49.90 28.06 0.81
CA SER A 341 49.88 29.48 0.42
C SER A 341 50.83 30.35 1.24
N ALA A 342 51.06 29.98 2.51
CA ALA A 342 51.94 30.71 3.43
C ALA A 342 53.43 30.37 3.20
N THR A 343 53.78 29.12 2.90
CA THR A 343 55.17 28.71 2.63
C THR A 343 55.66 29.06 1.23
N THR A 344 54.77 29.25 0.26
CA THR A 344 55.16 29.57 -1.13
C THR A 344 55.36 31.06 -1.42
N GLY A 345 55.25 31.95 -0.43
CA GLY A 345 55.68 33.35 -0.55
C GLY A 345 55.26 34.02 -1.85
N GLY A 346 53.96 34.04 -2.17
CA GLY A 346 53.44 34.73 -3.35
C GLY A 346 53.77 34.11 -4.72
N CYS A 347 54.48 32.98 -4.79
CA CYS A 347 54.89 32.37 -6.07
C CYS A 347 53.86 31.37 -6.65
N PHE A 348 52.63 31.33 -6.11
CA PHE A 348 51.54 30.48 -6.62
C PHE A 348 50.41 31.29 -7.29
N GLY A 349 50.65 32.55 -7.66
CA GLY A 349 49.70 33.35 -8.46
C GLY A 349 49.53 32.87 -9.91
N SER A 350 50.22 31.81 -10.34
CA SER A 350 50.31 31.36 -11.75
C SER A 350 49.71 29.96 -12.02
N LEU A 351 49.28 29.22 -10.99
CA LEU A 351 48.71 27.87 -11.18
C LEU A 351 47.18 27.83 -11.17
N THR A 352 46.52 28.93 -10.80
CA THR A 352 45.06 29.11 -10.97
C THR A 352 44.63 29.30 -12.43
N THR A 353 45.58 29.43 -13.38
CA THR A 353 45.31 29.52 -14.82
C THR A 353 45.28 28.19 -15.56
N GLN A 354 45.47 27.04 -14.90
CA GLN A 354 45.31 25.72 -15.54
C GLN A 354 44.35 24.82 -14.75
N GLY A 355 43.05 25.12 -14.87
CA GLY A 355 42.06 24.09 -15.16
C GLY A 355 41.71 23.07 -14.08
N LEU A 356 41.61 23.46 -12.81
CA LEU A 356 40.84 22.68 -11.83
C LEU A 356 39.49 23.37 -11.60
N ASN A 357 38.55 23.08 -12.50
CA ASN A 357 37.17 23.48 -12.32
C ASN A 357 36.58 22.74 -11.11
N HIS A 358 35.91 23.52 -10.26
CA HIS A 358 35.35 23.12 -8.97
C HIS A 358 34.11 22.21 -9.06
N SER A 359 33.92 21.48 -10.17
CA SER A 359 32.69 20.74 -10.50
C SER A 359 32.77 19.21 -10.36
N ASP A 360 33.96 18.61 -10.26
CA ASP A 360 34.10 17.18 -10.57
C ASP A 360 34.08 16.23 -9.36
N TYR A 361 33.85 16.73 -8.14
CA TYR A 361 33.88 15.91 -6.91
C TYR A 361 32.51 15.51 -6.37
N ARG A 362 31.39 15.86 -7.03
CA ARG A 362 30.03 15.63 -6.48
C ARG A 362 29.22 14.51 -7.14
N GLU A 363 29.76 13.74 -8.07
CA GLU A 363 29.03 12.63 -8.70
C GLU A 363 29.76 11.30 -8.55
N SER A 364 29.51 10.61 -7.44
CA SER A 364 29.65 9.15 -7.37
C SER A 364 28.52 8.61 -6.51
N SER A 365 27.48 8.13 -7.17
CA SER A 365 26.31 7.48 -6.56
C SER A 365 26.36 5.96 -6.72
N THR A 366 27.54 5.34 -6.77
CA THR A 366 27.68 3.90 -6.97
C THR A 366 28.46 3.21 -5.85
N LEU A 367 27.78 2.27 -5.20
CA LEU A 367 28.37 1.21 -4.38
C LEU A 367 29.26 0.35 -5.28
N HIS A 368 30.59 0.51 -5.27
CA HIS A 368 31.50 -0.51 -5.76
C HIS A 368 32.76 -0.65 -4.90
N ASN A 369 32.91 -1.87 -4.38
CA ASN A 369 34.05 -2.54 -3.77
C ASN A 369 35.43 -1.90 -4.03
N PHE A 370 36.11 -1.49 -2.95
CA PHE A 370 37.57 -1.40 -2.94
C PHE A 370 38.16 -2.68 -2.35
N ARG A 371 38.69 -3.53 -3.24
CA ARG A 371 39.56 -4.66 -2.90
C ARG A 371 40.99 -4.13 -2.92
N MET A 372 41.66 -4.06 -1.76
CA MET A 372 43.09 -3.72 -1.72
C MET A 372 43.90 -4.85 -2.38
N SER A 373 44.63 -4.51 -3.45
CA SER A 373 45.68 -5.34 -4.03
C SER A 373 47.02 -4.86 -3.47
N SER A 374 47.56 -5.55 -2.46
CA SER A 374 48.94 -5.37 -2.03
C SER A 374 49.82 -6.42 -2.70
N SER A 375 50.56 -6.03 -3.74
CA SER A 375 51.61 -6.85 -4.34
C SER A 375 52.91 -6.60 -3.58
N ILE A 376 53.40 -7.65 -2.91
CA ILE A 376 54.66 -7.70 -2.18
C ILE A 376 55.83 -7.65 -3.16
N HIS A 377 56.81 -6.77 -2.92
CA HIS A 377 58.20 -6.99 -3.34
C HIS A 377 59.17 -6.41 -2.30
N LEU A 378 59.82 -7.32 -1.55
CA LEU A 378 61.00 -7.04 -0.73
C LEU A 378 62.23 -7.50 -1.51
N HIS A 379 63.25 -6.64 -1.60
CA HIS A 379 64.61 -7.04 -1.95
C HIS A 379 65.55 -6.83 -0.74
N PRO A 380 66.63 -7.63 -0.63
CA PRO A 380 67.32 -7.90 0.64
C PRO A 380 68.54 -6.99 0.87
N PHE A 381 68.96 -6.83 2.14
CA PHE A 381 70.27 -6.28 2.50
C PHE A 381 71.29 -7.39 2.81
N PRO A 382 72.61 -7.12 2.71
CA PRO A 382 73.63 -8.11 2.36
C PRO A 382 74.48 -8.66 3.52
N ALA A 383 75.10 -9.80 3.20
CA ALA A 383 76.25 -10.54 3.77
C ALA A 383 76.19 -11.00 5.24
#